data_AF-A0A1B6F0M8-F1
#
_entry.id   AF-A0A1B6F0M8-F1
#
_cell.length_a   1.000
_cell.length_b   1.000
_cell.length_c   1.000
_cell.angle_alpha   90.00
_cell.angle_beta   90.00
_cell.angle_gamma   90.00
#
_symmetry.space_group_name_H-M   'P 1'
#
loop_
_entity.id
_entity.type
_entity.pdbx_description
1 polymer ?
#
loop_
_entity_poly.entity_id
_entity_poly.type
_entity_poly.pdbx_seq_one_letter_code
_entity_poly.pdbx_strand_id
1 'polypeptide(L)'
;AEVSQTMLDSKVTAALNKYADLIDYIHFSDQFSGPKQTEETTLVKLPDVKKVLMFGLNMPLKGRSVQEAMEHMRPLMQLVFYCMEKVKRFRLSKEGKNKADKNRLRVEEMFLKTTHAARAEAAAARREEKRRQEKERILQEDDPEKQRKWEEREMKRQMKKKAPKMKQLKVKAL
;
A
#
# COMPACT_ATOMS: atom_id res chain seq x y z
N ALA A 1 13.22 17.21 -7.63
CA ALA A 1 13.57 18.31 -8.55
C ALA A 1 13.99 17.78 -9.92
N GLU A 2 14.89 16.77 -9.98
CA GLU A 2 15.34 16.17 -11.25
C GLU A 2 14.17 15.72 -12.15
N VAL A 3 13.23 14.92 -11.63
CA VAL A 3 12.08 14.41 -12.39
C VAL A 3 11.23 15.54 -12.97
N SER A 4 10.88 16.54 -12.17
CA SER A 4 10.07 17.68 -12.61
C SER A 4 10.77 18.51 -13.68
N GLN A 5 12.09 18.74 -13.54
CA GLN A 5 12.87 19.50 -14.53
C GLN A 5 13.03 18.74 -15.85
N THR A 6 13.20 17.43 -15.82
CA THR A 6 13.36 16.65 -17.06
C THR A 6 12.05 16.44 -17.81
N MET A 7 10.93 16.34 -17.09
CA MET A 7 9.60 16.18 -17.68
C MET A 7 9.03 17.50 -18.21
N LEU A 8 9.25 18.62 -17.52
CA LEU A 8 8.80 19.96 -17.94
C LEU A 8 9.83 20.65 -18.85
N ASP A 9 9.96 20.13 -20.06
CA ASP A 9 10.78 20.76 -21.12
C ASP A 9 10.08 22.03 -21.67
N SER A 10 10.86 22.92 -22.28
CA SER A 10 10.40 24.09 -23.04
C SER A 10 9.19 23.80 -23.94
N LYS A 11 9.21 22.69 -24.68
CA LYS A 11 8.11 22.24 -25.56
C LYS A 11 6.86 21.86 -24.79
N VAL A 12 7.03 21.15 -23.67
CA VAL A 12 5.92 20.73 -22.81
C VAL A 12 5.30 21.95 -22.16
N THR A 13 6.11 22.82 -21.55
CA THR A 13 5.66 24.05 -20.90
C THR A 13 4.94 24.98 -21.88
N ALA A 14 5.45 25.13 -23.11
CA ALA A 14 4.77 25.91 -24.15
C ALA A 14 3.40 25.30 -24.55
N ALA A 15 3.32 23.98 -24.69
CA ALA A 15 2.07 23.30 -25.01
C ALA A 15 1.07 23.38 -23.84
N LEU A 16 1.52 23.21 -22.60
CA LEU A 16 0.69 23.34 -21.41
C LEU A 16 0.12 24.76 -21.27
N ASN A 17 0.94 25.79 -21.50
CA ASN A 17 0.47 27.18 -21.46
C ASN A 17 -0.51 27.51 -22.59
N LYS A 18 -0.29 26.94 -23.79
CA LYS A 18 -1.14 27.19 -24.96
C LYS A 18 -2.51 26.50 -24.86
N TYR A 19 -2.57 25.34 -24.23
CA TYR A 19 -3.77 24.52 -24.15
C TYR A 19 -4.25 24.31 -22.71
N ALA A 20 -3.91 25.23 -21.80
CA ALA A 20 -4.24 25.12 -20.37
C ALA A 20 -5.74 24.90 -20.14
N ASP A 21 -6.58 25.58 -20.93
CA ASP A 21 -8.05 25.50 -20.83
C ASP A 21 -8.63 24.13 -21.21
N LEU A 22 -7.87 23.32 -21.96
CA LEU A 22 -8.28 22.00 -22.44
C LEU A 22 -7.74 20.87 -21.55
N ILE A 23 -6.87 21.17 -20.59
CA ILE A 23 -6.21 20.17 -19.76
C ILE A 23 -6.82 20.25 -18.36
N ASP A 24 -7.43 19.16 -17.91
CA ASP A 24 -7.97 19.04 -16.56
C ASP A 24 -6.88 18.55 -15.60
N TYR A 25 -6.25 17.41 -15.91
CA TYR A 25 -5.13 16.91 -15.11
C TYR A 25 -4.15 16.08 -15.94
N ILE A 26 -2.90 16.04 -15.47
CA ILE A 26 -1.88 15.14 -15.98
C ILE A 26 -1.25 14.40 -14.80
N HIS A 27 -1.29 13.08 -14.85
CA HIS A 27 -0.76 12.22 -13.81
C HIS A 27 0.31 11.28 -14.36
N PHE A 28 1.53 11.45 -13.86
CA PHE A 28 2.65 10.54 -14.07
C PHE A 28 2.88 9.75 -12.78
N SER A 29 2.76 8.44 -12.83
CA SER A 29 3.07 7.60 -11.68
C SER A 29 3.72 6.30 -12.08
N ASP A 30 4.78 5.94 -11.38
CA ASP A 30 5.46 4.65 -11.50
C ASP A 30 4.97 3.62 -10.48
N GLN A 31 4.23 4.06 -9.46
CA GLN A 31 3.76 3.28 -8.31
C GLN A 31 2.25 3.47 -8.08
N PHE A 32 1.45 3.55 -9.14
CA PHE A 32 0.01 3.72 -9.00
C PHE A 32 -0.63 2.43 -8.49
N SER A 33 -1.27 2.52 -7.32
CA SER A 33 -1.91 1.41 -6.61
C SER A 33 -3.44 1.46 -6.65
N GLY A 34 -4.01 2.32 -7.52
CA GLY A 34 -5.44 2.55 -7.62
C GLY A 34 -5.94 3.70 -6.74
N PRO A 35 -7.26 3.91 -6.66
CA PRO A 35 -7.87 4.87 -5.73
C PRO A 35 -7.44 4.55 -4.31
N LYS A 36 -7.14 5.58 -3.50
CA LYS A 36 -6.85 5.39 -2.07
C LYS A 36 -8.04 4.65 -1.44
N GLN A 37 -7.84 3.39 -1.06
CA GLN A 37 -8.86 2.67 -0.29
C GLN A 37 -8.99 3.34 1.07
N THR A 38 -10.23 3.58 1.47
CA THR A 38 -10.60 4.07 2.80
C THR A 38 -10.04 3.11 3.86
N GLU A 39 -9.52 3.67 4.95
CA GLU A 39 -8.71 3.00 5.98
C GLU A 39 -9.39 1.80 6.68
N GLU A 40 -10.68 1.57 6.44
CA GLU A 40 -11.47 0.49 7.06
C GLU A 40 -11.14 -0.92 6.57
N THR A 41 -10.47 -1.07 5.42
CA THR A 41 -10.09 -2.39 4.94
C THR A 41 -8.65 -2.66 5.33
N THR A 42 -8.42 -3.44 6.39
CA THR A 42 -7.08 -3.95 6.74
C THR A 42 -6.53 -4.80 5.59
N LEU A 43 -5.86 -4.15 4.64
CA LEU A 43 -5.21 -4.78 3.51
C LEU A 43 -4.03 -5.61 4.03
N VAL A 44 -4.16 -6.94 3.98
CA VAL A 44 -3.11 -7.86 4.43
C VAL A 44 -1.99 -8.03 3.40
N LYS A 45 -2.25 -7.63 2.14
CA LYS A 45 -1.35 -7.73 0.99
C LYS A 45 -0.96 -6.34 0.49
N LEU A 46 0.30 -6.16 0.10
CA LEU A 46 0.74 -4.94 -0.57
C LEU A 46 -0.09 -4.74 -1.86
N PRO A 47 -0.59 -3.53 -2.13
CA PRO A 47 -1.24 -3.22 -3.39
C PRO A 47 -0.29 -3.43 -4.57
N ASP A 48 -0.83 -3.97 -5.67
CA ASP A 48 -0.06 -4.09 -6.92
C ASP A 48 0.19 -2.68 -7.49
N VAL A 49 1.45 -2.39 -7.78
CA VAL A 49 1.89 -1.08 -8.26
C VAL A 49 2.11 -1.12 -9.76
N LYS A 50 1.45 -0.21 -10.48
CA LYS A 50 1.53 -0.13 -11.94
C LYS A 50 2.09 1.23 -12.36
N LYS A 51 2.87 1.20 -13.44
CA LYS A 51 3.31 2.41 -14.13
C LYS A 51 2.15 2.89 -14.99
N VAL A 52 1.64 4.08 -14.70
CA VAL A 52 0.51 4.66 -15.41
C VAL A 52 0.81 6.09 -15.83
N LEU A 53 0.24 6.45 -16.96
CA LEU A 53 0.24 7.79 -17.49
C LEU A 53 -1.22 8.14 -17.78
N MET A 54 -1.77 9.12 -17.06
CA MET A 54 -3.16 9.53 -17.21
C MET A 54 -3.22 10.99 -17.64
N PHE A 55 -4.03 11.27 -18.65
CA PHE A 55 -4.32 12.62 -19.12
C PHE A 55 -5.84 12.82 -19.08
N GLY A 56 -6.29 13.77 -18.27
CA GLY A 56 -7.65 14.29 -18.31
C GLY A 56 -7.68 15.49 -19.24
N LEU A 57 -8.35 15.35 -20.39
CA LEU A 57 -8.54 16.44 -21.35
C LEU A 57 -10.02 16.79 -21.40
N ASN A 58 -10.33 18.08 -21.34
CA ASN A 58 -11.67 18.60 -21.50
C ASN A 58 -11.93 18.90 -22.98
N MET A 59 -12.95 18.29 -23.56
CA MET A 59 -13.39 18.55 -24.92
C MET A 59 -14.52 19.58 -24.92
N PRO A 60 -14.28 20.82 -25.37
CA PRO A 60 -15.34 21.79 -25.56
C PRO A 60 -16.17 21.41 -26.79
N LEU A 61 -17.26 20.66 -26.57
CA LEU A 61 -18.24 20.29 -27.59
C LEU A 61 -19.32 21.38 -27.80
N LYS A 62 -19.25 22.50 -27.07
CA LYS A 62 -20.26 23.57 -27.17
C LYS A 62 -20.13 24.29 -28.52
N GLY A 63 -20.97 23.87 -29.48
CA GLY A 63 -21.17 24.55 -30.77
C GLY A 63 -20.17 24.20 -31.87
N ARG A 64 -19.35 23.15 -31.70
CA ARG A 64 -18.40 22.67 -32.72
C ARG A 64 -18.71 21.23 -33.11
N SER A 65 -18.39 20.88 -34.35
CA SER A 65 -18.48 19.48 -34.79
C SER A 65 -17.43 18.63 -34.07
N VAL A 66 -17.69 17.33 -33.93
CA VAL A 66 -16.73 16.39 -33.33
C VAL A 66 -15.39 16.40 -34.06
N GLN A 67 -15.41 16.63 -35.38
CA GLN A 67 -14.20 16.70 -36.21
C GLN A 67 -13.33 17.92 -35.87
N GLU A 68 -13.93 19.10 -35.73
CA GLU A 68 -13.19 20.31 -35.34
C GLU A 68 -12.59 20.19 -33.93
N ALA A 69 -13.35 19.65 -32.98
CA ALA A 69 -12.85 19.40 -31.63
C ALA A 69 -11.64 18.43 -31.64
N MET A 70 -11.67 17.42 -32.52
CA MET A 70 -10.59 16.45 -32.67
C MET A 70 -9.34 17.07 -33.31
N GLU A 71 -9.49 18.00 -34.26
CA GLU A 71 -8.37 18.76 -34.81
C GLU A 71 -7.72 19.66 -33.75
N HIS A 72 -8.51 20.31 -32.90
CA HIS A 72 -7.99 21.10 -31.79
C HIS A 72 -7.26 20.26 -30.73
N MET A 73 -7.65 19.00 -30.53
CA MET A 73 -6.96 18.07 -29.65
C MET A 73 -5.74 17.40 -30.27
N ARG A 74 -5.56 17.45 -31.60
CA ARG A 74 -4.46 16.79 -32.29
C ARG A 74 -3.08 17.15 -31.70
N PRO A 75 -2.77 18.41 -31.37
CA PRO A 75 -1.51 18.77 -30.71
C PRO A 75 -1.37 18.20 -29.30
N LEU A 76 -2.47 18.05 -28.55
CA LEU A 76 -2.47 17.41 -27.23
C LEU A 76 -2.18 15.91 -27.35
N MET A 77 -2.72 15.23 -28.35
CA MET A 77 -2.39 13.83 -28.62
C MET A 77 -0.92 13.66 -29.01
N GLN A 78 -0.36 14.58 -29.79
CA GLN A 78 1.08 14.60 -30.09
C GLN A 78 1.92 14.84 -28.82
N LEU A 79 1.45 15.71 -27.91
CA LEU A 79 2.09 15.92 -26.61
C LEU A 79 2.09 14.65 -25.76
N VAL A 80 1.00 13.87 -25.77
CA VAL A 80 0.94 12.56 -25.08
C VAL A 80 2.01 11.61 -25.60
N PHE A 81 2.17 11.48 -26.92
CA PHE A 81 3.22 10.64 -27.51
C PHE A 81 4.63 11.14 -27.18
N TYR A 82 4.84 12.45 -27.22
CA TYR A 82 6.10 13.06 -26.83
C TYR A 82 6.47 12.75 -25.36
N CYS A 83 5.51 12.90 -24.44
CA CYS A 83 5.66 12.54 -23.03
C CYS A 83 5.97 11.04 -22.87
N MET A 84 5.32 10.17 -23.64
CA MET A 84 5.56 8.73 -23.60
C MET A 84 7.00 8.37 -24.02
N GLU A 85 7.54 9.00 -25.08
CA GLU A 85 8.92 8.80 -25.48
C GLU A 85 9.93 9.35 -24.47
N LYS A 86 9.66 10.54 -23.92
CA LYS A 86 10.47 11.14 -22.85
C LYS A 86 10.58 10.21 -21.65
N VAL A 87 9.47 9.68 -21.17
CA VAL A 87 9.44 8.76 -20.02
C VAL A 87 10.24 7.48 -20.30
N LYS A 88 10.19 6.94 -21.52
CA LYS A 88 10.98 5.76 -21.91
C LYS A 88 12.50 6.02 -21.88
N ARG A 89 12.94 7.21 -22.29
CA ARG A 89 14.36 7.59 -22.32
C ARG A 89 14.87 8.06 -20.96
N PHE A 90 13.98 8.54 -20.11
CA PHE A 90 14.33 9.10 -18.82
C PHE A 90 14.89 8.02 -17.88
N ARG A 91 16.09 8.27 -17.37
CA ARG A 91 16.72 7.50 -16.31
C ARG A 91 17.10 8.45 -15.18
N LEU A 92 16.72 8.08 -13.97
CA LEU A 92 17.11 8.81 -12.76
C LEU A 92 18.63 8.73 -12.57
N SER A 93 19.21 9.82 -12.08
CA SER A 93 20.54 9.82 -11.49
C SER A 93 20.66 8.78 -10.37
N LYS A 94 21.91 8.39 -10.04
CA LYS A 94 22.19 7.45 -8.95
C LYS A 94 21.63 7.94 -7.61
N GLU A 95 21.73 9.25 -7.36
CA GLU A 95 21.19 9.88 -6.15
C GLU A 95 19.66 9.90 -6.13
N GLY A 96 19.04 10.26 -7.26
CA GLY A 96 17.59 10.25 -7.43
C GLY A 96 16.99 8.86 -7.24
N LYS A 97 17.64 7.84 -7.81
CA LYS A 97 17.27 6.44 -7.63
C LYS A 97 17.35 6.02 -6.16
N ASN A 98 18.47 6.27 -5.49
CA ASN A 98 18.65 5.92 -4.08
C ASN A 98 17.61 6.59 -3.17
N LYS A 99 17.23 7.83 -3.47
CA LYS A 99 16.17 8.55 -2.72
C LYS A 99 14.80 7.91 -2.95
N ALA A 100 14.48 7.55 -4.19
CA ALA A 100 13.24 6.86 -4.52
C ALA A 100 13.14 5.49 -3.82
N ASP A 101 14.23 4.69 -3.88
CA ASP A 101 14.28 3.36 -3.25
C ASP A 101 14.15 3.46 -1.71
N LYS A 102 14.83 4.41 -1.07
CA LYS A 102 14.66 4.67 0.38
C LYS A 102 13.22 5.05 0.74
N ASN A 103 12.56 5.84 -0.09
CA ASN A 103 11.17 6.23 0.17
C ASN A 103 10.22 5.04 0.01
N ARG A 104 10.44 4.20 -1.00
CA ARG A 104 9.68 2.95 -1.19
C ARG A 104 9.84 2.01 0.00
N LEU A 105 11.07 1.77 0.46
CA LEU A 105 11.34 0.97 1.65
C LEU A 105 10.63 1.54 2.89
N ARG A 106 10.62 2.86 3.06
CA ARG A 106 9.92 3.50 4.18
C ARG A 106 8.40 3.27 4.13
N VAL A 107 7.80 3.32 2.94
CA VAL A 107 6.38 3.04 2.74
C VAL A 107 6.08 1.57 3.05
N GLU A 108 6.93 0.64 2.59
CA GLU A 108 6.81 -0.78 2.91
C GLU A 108 6.94 -1.05 4.42
N GLU A 109 7.90 -0.42 5.09
CA GLU A 109 8.09 -0.51 6.54
C GLU A 109 6.88 0.03 7.31
N MET A 110 6.33 1.18 6.88
CA MET A 110 5.12 1.71 7.48
C MET A 110 3.95 0.75 7.28
N PHE A 111 3.74 0.23 6.06
CA PHE A 111 2.71 -0.74 5.78
C PHE A 111 2.84 -2.01 6.63
N LEU A 112 4.05 -2.54 6.78
CA LEU A 112 4.33 -3.70 7.63
C LEU A 112 4.03 -3.43 9.11
N LYS A 113 4.37 -2.26 9.62
CA LYS A 113 4.06 -1.87 11.01
C LYS A 113 2.55 -1.81 11.24
N THR A 114 1.80 -1.17 10.35
CA THR A 114 0.33 -1.09 10.46
C THR A 114 -0.30 -2.48 10.34
N THR A 115 0.20 -3.30 9.42
CA THR A 115 -0.30 -4.67 9.18
C THR A 115 0.07 -5.62 10.33
N HIS A 116 1.19 -5.42 11.02
CA HIS A 116 1.62 -6.28 12.12
C HIS A 116 0.61 -6.27 13.27
N ALA A 117 0.03 -5.11 13.59
CA ALA A 117 -1.03 -5.00 14.60
C ALA A 117 -2.26 -5.83 14.20
N ALA A 118 -2.77 -5.64 12.97
CA ALA A 118 -3.91 -6.38 12.44
C ALA A 118 -3.64 -7.90 12.34
N ARG A 119 -2.43 -8.31 11.94
CA ARG A 119 -2.03 -9.74 11.91
C ARG A 119 -1.90 -10.33 13.31
N ALA A 120 -1.39 -9.58 14.28
CA ALA A 120 -1.28 -10.02 15.67
C ALA A 120 -2.66 -10.19 16.30
N GLU A 121 -3.58 -9.26 16.03
CA GLU A 121 -4.98 -9.32 16.45
C GLU A 121 -5.71 -10.51 15.83
N ALA A 122 -5.62 -10.70 14.51
CA ALA A 122 -6.21 -11.84 13.82
C ALA A 122 -5.63 -13.19 14.30
N ALA A 123 -4.32 -13.25 14.60
CA ALA A 123 -3.70 -14.44 15.16
C ALA A 123 -4.14 -14.70 16.62
N ALA A 124 -4.35 -13.65 17.42
CA ALA A 124 -4.89 -13.76 18.77
C ALA A 124 -6.35 -14.24 18.74
N ALA A 125 -7.18 -13.67 17.88
CA ALA A 125 -8.58 -14.07 17.68
C ALA A 125 -8.69 -15.56 17.29
N ARG A 126 -7.89 -16.03 16.31
CA ARG A 126 -7.85 -17.47 15.95
C ARG A 126 -7.40 -18.37 17.09
N ARG A 127 -6.47 -17.91 17.94
CA ARG A 127 -6.04 -18.66 19.13
C ARG A 127 -7.09 -18.66 20.24
N GLU A 128 -7.88 -17.60 20.34
CA GLU A 128 -9.00 -17.54 21.28
C GLU A 128 -10.17 -18.39 20.83
N GLU A 129 -10.52 -18.34 19.54
CA GLU A 129 -11.58 -19.15 18.95
C GLU A 129 -11.27 -20.65 19.06
N LYS A 130 -10.03 -21.08 18.75
CA LYS A 130 -9.62 -22.47 18.99
C LYS A 130 -9.71 -22.89 20.46
N ARG A 131 -9.36 -22.01 21.39
CA ARG A 131 -9.50 -22.29 22.83
C ARG A 131 -10.95 -22.38 23.25
N ARG A 132 -11.84 -21.55 22.68
CA ARG A 132 -13.27 -21.57 22.94
C ARG A 132 -13.92 -22.84 22.39
N GLN A 133 -13.59 -23.22 21.16
CA GLN A 133 -14.06 -24.46 20.54
C GLN A 133 -13.55 -25.70 21.29
N GLU A 134 -12.29 -25.72 21.74
CA GLU A 134 -11.77 -26.83 22.56
C GLU A 134 -12.50 -26.90 23.91
N LYS A 135 -12.78 -25.75 24.54
CA LYS A 135 -13.54 -25.68 25.79
C LYS A 135 -15.00 -26.11 25.63
N GLU A 136 -15.65 -25.72 24.54
CA GLU A 136 -17.03 -26.09 24.22
C GLU A 136 -17.16 -27.59 23.88
N ARG A 137 -16.20 -28.14 23.13
CA ARG A 137 -16.14 -29.58 22.82
C ARG A 137 -15.94 -30.45 24.06
N ILE A 138 -15.22 -29.94 25.06
CA ILE A 138 -14.97 -30.66 26.33
C ILE A 138 -16.15 -30.54 27.28
N LEU A 139 -16.86 -29.40 27.29
CA LEU A 139 -18.09 -29.24 28.07
C LEU A 139 -19.24 -30.11 27.53
N GLN A 140 -19.21 -30.46 26.24
CA GLN A 140 -20.12 -31.41 25.61
C GLN A 140 -19.76 -32.88 25.84
N GLU A 141 -18.59 -33.20 26.41
CA GLU A 141 -18.17 -34.59 26.64
C GLU A 141 -18.56 -35.02 28.06
N ASP A 142 -19.64 -35.80 28.19
CA ASP A 142 -20.31 -36.26 29.43
C ASP A 142 -19.47 -37.18 30.36
N ASP A 143 -18.16 -37.29 30.18
CA ASP A 143 -17.30 -38.25 30.90
C ASP A 143 -16.55 -37.57 32.09
N PRO A 144 -16.95 -37.82 33.35
CA PRO A 144 -16.48 -37.06 34.53
C PRO A 144 -14.99 -37.25 34.86
N GLU A 145 -14.35 -38.34 34.43
CA GLU A 145 -12.91 -38.56 34.66
C GLU A 145 -12.03 -37.77 33.68
N LYS A 146 -12.48 -37.60 32.43
CA LYS A 146 -11.75 -36.82 31.43
C LYS A 146 -11.76 -35.33 31.77
N GLN A 147 -12.86 -34.84 32.34
CA GLN A 147 -13.01 -33.46 32.76
C GLN A 147 -12.02 -33.11 33.90
N ARG A 148 -11.90 -33.97 34.92
CA ARG A 148 -10.93 -33.79 36.02
C ARG A 148 -9.47 -33.77 35.53
N LYS A 149 -9.08 -34.71 34.65
CA LYS A 149 -7.73 -34.72 34.07
C LYS A 149 -7.44 -33.47 33.25
N TRP A 150 -8.45 -32.89 32.60
CA TRP A 150 -8.30 -31.67 31.83
C TRP A 150 -8.17 -30.43 32.72
N GLU A 151 -8.98 -30.31 33.76
CA GLU A 151 -8.93 -29.22 34.74
C GLU A 151 -7.56 -29.16 35.46
N GLU A 152 -7.01 -30.31 35.88
CA GLU A 152 -5.67 -30.37 36.46
C GLU A 152 -4.57 -29.93 35.48
N ARG A 153 -4.74 -30.25 34.19
CA ARG A 153 -3.79 -29.89 33.13
C ARG A 153 -3.85 -28.40 32.80
N GLU A 154 -5.03 -27.79 32.84
CA GLU A 154 -5.25 -26.35 32.74
C GLU A 154 -4.64 -25.61 33.95
N MET A 155 -4.90 -26.08 35.18
CA MET A 155 -4.31 -25.55 36.41
C MET A 155 -2.78 -25.55 36.36
N LYS A 156 -2.15 -26.66 35.93
CA LYS A 156 -0.68 -26.73 35.76
C LYS A 156 -0.17 -25.76 34.69
N ARG A 157 -0.91 -25.54 33.60
CA ARG A 157 -0.54 -24.57 32.54
C ARG A 157 -0.66 -23.13 33.02
N GLN A 158 -1.71 -22.79 33.78
CA GLN A 158 -1.88 -21.46 34.34
C GLN A 158 -0.85 -21.14 35.43
N MET A 159 -0.53 -22.10 36.30
CA MET A 159 0.54 -21.96 37.30
C MET A 159 1.90 -21.73 36.65
N LYS A 160 2.21 -22.43 35.54
CA LYS A 160 3.44 -22.19 34.76
C LYS A 160 3.46 -20.86 34.00
N LYS A 161 2.31 -20.30 33.63
CA LYS A 161 2.20 -18.96 33.01
C LYS A 161 2.30 -17.83 34.03
N LYS A 162 1.74 -18.02 35.23
CA LYS A 162 1.79 -17.07 36.35
C LYS A 162 3.14 -17.09 37.07
N ALA A 163 3.92 -18.17 36.95
CA ALA A 163 5.27 -18.24 37.47
C ALA A 163 6.12 -17.11 36.85
N PRO A 164 6.70 -16.20 37.66
CA PRO A 164 7.54 -15.12 37.15
C PRO A 164 8.77 -15.73 36.49
N LYS A 165 9.00 -15.41 35.22
CA LYS A 165 10.23 -15.79 34.52
C LYS A 165 11.37 -14.95 35.08
N MET A 166 12.18 -15.52 35.99
CA MET A 166 13.40 -14.89 36.46
C MET A 166 14.31 -14.62 35.24
N LYS A 167 14.38 -13.36 34.82
CA LYS A 167 15.38 -12.93 33.85
C LYS A 167 16.74 -13.03 34.54
N GLN A 168 17.61 -13.92 34.07
CA GLN A 168 19.01 -13.90 34.48
C GLN A 168 19.60 -12.54 34.07
N LEU A 169 19.77 -11.64 35.04
CA LEU A 169 20.67 -10.51 34.91
C LEU A 169 22.08 -11.11 34.80
N LYS A 170 22.59 -11.22 33.57
CA LYS A 170 24.02 -11.41 33.35
C LYS A 170 24.72 -10.15 33.85
N VAL A 171 25.22 -10.21 35.08
CA VAL A 171 26.18 -9.24 35.59
C VAL A 171 27.43 -9.39 34.73
N LYS A 172 27.69 -8.38 33.88
CA LYS A 172 28.96 -8.24 33.18
C LYS A 172 29.96 -7.76 34.23
N ALA A 173 30.84 -8.66 34.66
CA ALA A 173 31.99 -8.28 35.49
C ALA A 173 32.87 -7.30 34.69
N LEU A 174 33.33 -6.26 35.40
CA LEU A 174 34.34 -5.29 34.94
C LEU A 174 35.66 -5.99 34.60
#